data_AF-A0A264VNH8-F1
#
_entry.id   AF-A0A264VNH8-F1
#
_cell.length_a   1.000
_cell.length_b   1.000
_cell.length_c   1.000
_cell.angle_alpha   90.00
_cell.angle_beta   90.00
_cell.angle_gamma   90.00
#
_symmetry.space_group_name_H-M   'P 1'
#
loop_
_entity.id
_entity.type
_entity.pdbx_description
1 polymer ?
#
loop_
_entity_poly.entity_id
_entity_poly.type
_entity_poly.pdbx_seq_one_letter_code
_entity_poly.pdbx_strand_id
1 'polypeptide(L)'
;MILDTIDVELYLKKQAICGRMKFTNFMKSGFVECMTVAAILCVALYGILLCFCYFSTNLAEGVAEFISFMPYVAATLSCYLIFIAMFFAGWLPRYNAMLSVEDIKQLFVVFNIQYDEMSSPPANSRSAIEYLSTVINSGIALDVTHANHAQKLLRHDIKADELNARSANAADVLLKTSRLINVSSQPQANHDMNISEVSGKIPLVNKTET
;
A
#
# COMPACT_ATOMS: atom_id res chain seq x y z
N MET A 1 16.43 18.80 -0.35
CA MET A 1 17.65 18.04 -0.69
C MET A 1 17.58 17.73 -2.17
N ILE A 2 18.34 18.47 -2.97
CA ILE A 2 18.38 18.30 -4.43
C ILE A 2 19.27 17.09 -4.65
N LEU A 3 18.66 15.98 -5.06
CA LEU A 3 19.35 14.78 -5.53
C LEU A 3 20.32 15.26 -6.63
N ASP A 4 21.63 15.11 -6.44
CA ASP A 4 22.60 15.49 -7.46
C ASP A 4 22.24 14.74 -8.75
N THR A 5 21.72 15.47 -9.73
CA THR A 5 21.03 14.92 -10.90
C THR A 5 21.95 14.00 -11.71
N ILE A 6 23.26 14.21 -11.60
CA ILE A 6 24.31 13.45 -12.27
C ILE A 6 24.44 12.02 -11.70
N ASP A 7 24.39 11.85 -10.39
CA ASP A 7 24.56 10.53 -9.75
C ASP A 7 23.33 9.64 -9.97
N VAL A 8 22.16 10.27 -9.99
CA VAL A 8 20.88 9.61 -10.29
C VAL A 8 20.86 9.15 -11.73
N GLU A 9 21.28 9.98 -12.69
CA GLU A 9 21.36 9.60 -14.09
C GLU A 9 22.35 8.45 -14.33
N LEU A 10 23.50 8.49 -13.65
CA LEU A 10 24.50 7.43 -13.74
C LEU A 10 23.96 6.10 -13.18
N TYR A 11 23.26 6.17 -12.04
CA TYR A 11 22.60 5.03 -11.42
C TYR A 11 21.51 4.44 -12.34
N LEU A 12 20.66 5.29 -12.93
CA LEU A 12 19.60 4.86 -13.85
C LEU A 12 20.17 4.22 -15.12
N LYS A 13 21.29 4.74 -15.66
CA LYS A 13 22.01 4.13 -16.79
C LYS A 13 22.57 2.75 -16.42
N LYS A 14 23.16 2.61 -15.23
CA LYS A 14 23.70 1.34 -14.74
C LYS A 14 22.60 0.30 -14.53
N GLN A 15 21.45 0.71 -14.00
CA GLN A 15 20.29 -0.16 -13.82
C GLN A 15 19.69 -0.62 -15.15
N ALA A 16 19.62 0.26 -16.16
CA ALA A 16 19.12 -0.08 -17.49
C ALA A 16 19.99 -1.14 -18.21
N ILE A 17 21.31 -1.12 -17.98
CA ILE A 17 22.26 -2.05 -18.62
C ILE A 17 22.31 -3.41 -17.89
N CYS A 18 21.81 -3.48 -16.65
CA CYS A 18 21.85 -4.69 -15.84
C CYS A 18 21.14 -5.87 -16.53
N GLY A 19 21.78 -7.04 -16.55
CA GLY A 19 21.19 -8.26 -17.15
C GLY A 19 19.85 -8.66 -16.52
N ARG A 20 19.66 -8.37 -15.23
CA ARG A 20 18.37 -8.58 -14.53
C ARG A 20 17.25 -7.68 -15.07
N MET A 21 17.57 -6.47 -15.52
CA MET A 21 16.60 -5.58 -16.18
C MET A 21 16.16 -6.16 -17.53
N LYS A 22 17.12 -6.66 -18.33
CA LYS A 22 16.82 -7.33 -19.60
C LYS A 22 15.93 -8.56 -19.38
N PHE A 23 16.21 -9.36 -18.35
CA PHE A 23 15.37 -10.49 -17.98
C PHE A 23 13.97 -10.06 -17.53
N THR A 24 13.85 -9.00 -16.73
CA THR A 24 12.54 -8.47 -16.31
C THR A 24 11.74 -7.98 -17.51
N ASN A 25 12.36 -7.30 -18.46
CA ASN A 25 11.72 -6.86 -19.70
C ASN A 25 11.29 -8.04 -20.58
N PHE A 26 12.13 -9.08 -20.67
CA PHE A 26 11.77 -10.32 -21.35
C PHE A 26 10.58 -11.02 -20.69
N MET A 27 10.56 -11.10 -19.36
CA MET A 27 9.44 -11.66 -18.61
C MET A 27 8.16 -10.85 -18.82
N LYS A 28 8.24 -9.51 -18.81
CA LYS A 28 7.10 -8.60 -18.99
C LYS A 28 6.52 -8.63 -20.40
N SER A 29 7.36 -8.48 -21.42
CA SER A 29 6.91 -8.34 -22.81
C SER A 29 6.83 -9.67 -23.55
N GLY A 30 7.78 -10.58 -23.34
CA GLY A 30 7.76 -11.88 -24.02
C GLY A 30 6.91 -12.90 -23.28
N PHE A 31 7.25 -13.16 -22.03
CA PHE A 31 6.72 -14.33 -21.32
C PHE A 31 5.28 -14.12 -20.83
N VAL A 32 4.95 -12.98 -20.20
CA VAL A 32 3.58 -12.69 -19.71
C VAL A 32 2.58 -12.65 -20.87
N GLU A 33 2.88 -11.90 -21.93
CA GLU A 33 1.97 -11.75 -23.08
C GLU A 33 1.73 -13.11 -23.75
N CYS A 34 2.81 -13.85 -24.02
CA CYS A 34 2.71 -15.18 -24.63
C CYS A 34 1.87 -16.15 -23.79
N MET A 35 2.15 -16.24 -22.48
CA MET A 35 1.45 -17.17 -21.60
C MET A 35 -0.02 -16.78 -21.38
N THR A 36 -0.32 -15.48 -21.38
CA THR A 36 -1.71 -14.99 -21.28
C THR A 36 -2.49 -15.32 -22.54
N VAL A 37 -1.92 -15.06 -23.72
CA VAL A 37 -2.55 -15.41 -25.00
C VAL A 37 -2.74 -16.91 -25.12
N ALA A 38 -1.73 -17.71 -24.76
CA ALA A 38 -1.83 -19.17 -24.75
C ALA A 38 -2.94 -19.65 -23.80
N ALA A 39 -3.06 -19.07 -22.60
CA ALA A 39 -4.12 -19.41 -21.66
C ALA A 39 -5.51 -19.06 -22.21
N ILE A 40 -5.70 -17.89 -22.82
CA ILE A 40 -6.97 -17.49 -23.44
C ILE A 40 -7.33 -18.45 -24.59
N LEU A 41 -6.36 -18.79 -25.45
CA LEU A 41 -6.59 -19.74 -26.54
C LEU A 41 -6.95 -21.13 -26.02
N CYS A 42 -6.28 -21.64 -24.99
CA CYS A 42 -6.61 -22.92 -24.37
C CYS A 42 -8.04 -22.92 -23.81
N VAL A 43 -8.44 -21.86 -23.10
CA VAL A 43 -9.80 -21.72 -22.55
C VAL A 43 -10.83 -21.64 -23.69
N ALA A 44 -10.57 -20.89 -24.75
CA ALA A 44 -11.46 -20.78 -25.89
C ALA A 44 -11.62 -22.13 -26.62
N LEU A 45 -10.51 -22.82 -26.90
CA LEU A 45 -10.52 -24.14 -27.52
C LEU A 45 -11.25 -25.18 -26.66
N TYR A 46 -11.02 -25.16 -25.35
CA TYR A 46 -11.73 -26.01 -24.41
C TYR A 46 -13.23 -25.73 -24.38
N GLY A 47 -13.63 -24.45 -24.40
CA GLY A 47 -15.03 -24.05 -24.47
C GLY A 47 -15.72 -24.50 -25.76
N ILE A 48 -15.05 -24.37 -26.91
CA ILE A 48 -15.53 -24.87 -28.20
C ILE A 48 -15.69 -26.40 -28.16
N LEU A 49 -14.70 -27.10 -27.58
CA LEU A 49 -14.72 -28.55 -27.45
C LEU A 49 -15.88 -29.03 -26.55
N LEU A 50 -16.11 -28.36 -25.42
CA LEU A 50 -17.25 -28.66 -24.55
C LEU A 50 -18.59 -28.43 -25.25
N CYS A 51 -18.70 -27.34 -26.02
CA CYS A 51 -19.88 -27.07 -26.84
C CYS A 51 -20.09 -28.20 -27.86
N PHE A 52 -19.03 -28.62 -28.56
CA PHE A 52 -19.09 -29.74 -29.50
C PHE A 52 -19.49 -31.06 -28.84
N CYS A 53 -18.96 -31.36 -27.66
CA CYS A 53 -19.33 -32.56 -26.89
C CYS A 53 -20.78 -32.51 -26.39
N TYR A 54 -21.30 -31.32 -26.09
CA TYR A 54 -22.69 -31.15 -25.67
C TYR A 54 -23.68 -31.38 -26.83
N PHE A 55 -23.32 -30.97 -28.05
CA PHE A 55 -24.18 -31.13 -29.23
C PHE A 55 -23.98 -32.45 -29.98
N SER A 56 -22.84 -33.14 -29.81
CA SER A 56 -22.56 -34.40 -30.49
C SER A 56 -22.96 -35.61 -29.62
N THR A 57 -23.82 -36.48 -30.16
CA THR A 57 -24.22 -37.74 -29.51
C THR A 57 -23.17 -38.85 -29.64
N ASN A 58 -22.18 -38.68 -30.52
CA ASN A 58 -21.06 -39.61 -30.70
C ASN A 58 -19.75 -38.86 -30.45
N LEU A 59 -19.12 -39.10 -29.31
CA LEU A 59 -17.76 -38.65 -29.07
C LEU A 59 -16.81 -39.53 -29.89
N ALA A 60 -16.08 -38.93 -30.83
CA ALA A 60 -14.95 -39.60 -31.45
C ALA A 60 -13.87 -39.86 -30.39
N GLU A 61 -13.20 -41.01 -30.46
CA GLU A 61 -12.20 -41.46 -29.47
C GLU A 61 -11.10 -40.42 -29.20
N GLY A 62 -10.65 -39.71 -30.25
CA GLY A 62 -9.66 -38.63 -30.12
C GLY A 62 -10.14 -37.40 -29.32
N VAL A 63 -11.44 -37.19 -29.18
CA VAL A 63 -12.00 -36.10 -28.35
C VAL A 63 -11.89 -36.45 -26.86
N ALA A 64 -12.11 -37.72 -26.51
CA ALA A 64 -11.97 -38.19 -25.12
C ALA A 64 -10.51 -38.11 -24.64
N GLU A 65 -9.55 -38.50 -25.49
CA GLU A 65 -8.12 -38.36 -25.19
C GLU A 65 -7.73 -36.89 -24.99
N PHE A 66 -8.22 -35.99 -25.85
CA PHE A 66 -7.93 -34.56 -25.73
C PHE A 66 -8.51 -33.94 -24.44
N ILE A 67 -9.71 -34.34 -24.02
CA ILE A 67 -10.31 -33.93 -22.74
C ILE A 67 -9.44 -34.39 -21.57
N SER A 68 -8.87 -35.60 -21.63
CA SER A 68 -8.00 -36.12 -20.57
C SER A 68 -6.65 -35.40 -20.47
N PHE A 69 -6.17 -34.82 -21.58
CA PHE A 69 -4.90 -34.08 -21.62
C PHE A 69 -5.04 -32.61 -21.17
N MET A 70 -6.21 -32.00 -21.39
CA MET A 70 -6.47 -30.59 -21.06
C MET A 70 -6.16 -30.17 -19.62
N PRO A 71 -6.47 -30.97 -18.58
CA PRO A 71 -6.08 -30.67 -17.20
C PRO A 71 -4.57 -30.50 -17.01
N TYR A 72 -3.74 -31.27 -17.71
CA TYR A 72 -2.28 -31.15 -17.62
C TYR A 72 -1.77 -29.85 -18.25
N VAL A 73 -2.37 -29.45 -19.38
CA VAL A 73 -2.07 -28.16 -20.02
C VAL A 73 -2.50 -27.00 -19.13
N ALA A 74 -3.70 -27.06 -18.55
CA ALA A 74 -4.19 -26.05 -17.62
C ALA A 74 -3.31 -25.95 -16.37
N ALA A 75 -2.89 -27.08 -15.79
CA ALA A 75 -2.01 -27.11 -14.62
C ALA A 75 -0.64 -26.50 -14.92
N THR A 76 -0.03 -26.85 -16.05
CA THR A 76 1.27 -26.30 -16.46
C THR A 76 1.20 -24.80 -16.71
N LEU A 77 0.20 -24.32 -17.47
CA LEU A 77 -0.04 -22.88 -17.68
C LEU A 77 -0.27 -22.14 -16.35
N SER A 78 -1.05 -22.73 -15.43
CA SER A 78 -1.31 -22.16 -14.12
C SER A 78 -0.04 -22.02 -13.29
N CYS A 79 0.83 -23.05 -13.28
CA CYS A 79 2.12 -23.00 -12.61
C CYS A 79 3.00 -21.87 -13.14
N TYR A 80 3.05 -21.67 -14.47
CA TYR A 80 3.80 -20.57 -15.05
C TYR A 80 3.21 -19.20 -14.67
N LEU A 81 1.88 -19.04 -14.70
CA LEU A 81 1.23 -17.79 -14.29
C LEU A 81 1.46 -17.48 -12.81
N ILE A 82 1.42 -18.49 -11.94
CA ILE A 82 1.75 -18.34 -10.51
C ILE A 82 3.21 -17.90 -10.35
N PHE A 83 4.14 -18.54 -11.07
CA PHE A 83 5.56 -18.16 -11.03
C PHE A 83 5.77 -16.70 -11.47
N ILE A 84 5.13 -16.29 -12.56
CA ILE A 84 5.15 -14.91 -13.05
C ILE A 84 4.61 -13.96 -11.98
N ALA A 85 3.47 -14.29 -11.38
CA ALA A 85 2.87 -13.48 -10.32
C ALA A 85 3.82 -13.34 -9.12
N MET A 86 4.46 -14.43 -8.69
CA MET A 86 5.43 -14.39 -7.59
C MET A 86 6.68 -13.56 -7.94
N PHE A 87 7.16 -13.65 -9.18
CA PHE A 87 8.29 -12.87 -9.68
C PHE A 87 8.01 -11.36 -9.64
N PHE A 88 6.84 -10.94 -10.11
CA PHE A 88 6.42 -9.54 -10.08
C PHE A 88 5.92 -9.07 -8.71
N ALA A 89 5.44 -9.95 -7.84
CA ALA A 89 5.07 -9.62 -6.47
C ALA A 89 6.27 -9.43 -5.53
N GLY A 90 7.46 -9.83 -5.98
CA GLY A 90 8.68 -9.77 -5.16
C GLY A 90 8.78 -10.88 -4.11
N TRP A 91 8.06 -12.00 -4.30
CA TRP A 91 8.04 -13.12 -3.34
C TRP A 91 9.18 -14.11 -3.55
N LEU A 92 9.92 -14.00 -4.66
CA LEU A 92 11.02 -14.89 -4.98
C LEU A 92 12.34 -14.36 -4.38
N PRO A 93 13.02 -15.10 -3.51
CA PRO A 93 14.30 -14.67 -3.00
C PRO A 93 15.30 -14.53 -4.16
N ARG A 94 15.92 -13.35 -4.30
CA ARG A 94 16.96 -13.01 -5.30
C ARG A 94 16.53 -12.87 -6.76
N TYR A 95 15.36 -13.38 -7.15
CA TYR A 95 14.84 -13.33 -8.51
C TYR A 95 13.64 -12.40 -8.64
N ASN A 96 13.71 -11.21 -8.06
CA ASN A 96 12.63 -10.24 -8.16
C ASN A 96 12.76 -9.38 -9.41
N ALA A 97 11.60 -8.98 -9.94
CA ALA A 97 11.48 -7.99 -11.00
C ALA A 97 12.18 -6.68 -10.59
N MET A 98 13.04 -6.18 -11.47
CA MET A 98 13.62 -4.85 -11.31
C MET A 98 12.62 -3.78 -11.77
N LEU A 99 12.63 -2.61 -11.13
CA LEU A 99 11.86 -1.47 -11.64
C LEU A 99 12.61 -0.80 -12.79
N SER A 100 11.92 -0.51 -13.89
CA SER A 100 12.51 0.31 -14.93
C SER A 100 12.74 1.74 -14.44
N VAL A 101 13.61 2.47 -15.15
CA VAL A 101 13.87 3.89 -14.87
C VAL A 101 12.57 4.70 -14.89
N GLU A 102 11.67 4.38 -15.82
CA GLU A 102 10.37 5.03 -15.95
C GLU A 102 9.47 4.71 -14.75
N ASP A 103 9.41 3.43 -14.35
CA ASP A 103 8.61 3.02 -13.18
C ASP A 103 9.10 3.73 -11.90
N ILE A 104 10.41 3.92 -11.74
CA ILE A 104 10.99 4.65 -10.59
C ILE A 104 10.56 6.11 -10.62
N LYS A 105 10.67 6.79 -11.78
CA LYS A 105 10.25 8.19 -11.92
C LYS A 105 8.77 8.36 -11.61
N GLN A 106 7.93 7.48 -12.16
CA GLN A 106 6.50 7.48 -11.92
C GLN A 106 6.20 7.27 -10.43
N LEU A 107 6.93 6.38 -9.75
CA LEU A 107 6.78 6.15 -8.32
C LEU A 107 7.06 7.42 -7.49
N PHE A 108 8.12 8.16 -7.81
CA PHE A 108 8.42 9.44 -7.16
C PHE A 108 7.33 10.49 -7.40
N VAL A 109 6.79 10.58 -8.61
CA VAL A 109 5.69 11.52 -8.92
C VAL A 109 4.46 11.16 -8.11
N VAL A 110 4.04 9.89 -8.11
CA VAL A 110 2.87 9.42 -7.37
C VAL A 110 3.03 9.66 -5.86
N PHE A 111 4.20 9.38 -5.30
CA PHE A 111 4.45 9.61 -3.88
C PHE A 111 4.45 11.09 -3.53
N ASN A 112 5.03 11.95 -4.37
CA ASN A 112 4.99 13.39 -4.14
C ASN A 112 3.56 13.92 -4.10
N ILE A 113 2.72 13.51 -5.05
CA ILE A 113 1.30 13.89 -5.08
C ILE A 113 0.60 13.45 -3.79
N GLN A 114 0.79 12.20 -3.35
CA GLN A 114 0.16 11.71 -2.12
C GLN A 114 0.64 12.42 -0.87
N TYR A 115 1.91 12.84 -0.81
CA TYR A 115 2.41 13.66 0.30
C TYR A 115 1.90 15.10 0.24
N ASP A 116 1.70 15.67 -0.95
CA ASP A 116 1.15 17.01 -1.14
C ASP A 116 -0.34 17.08 -0.76
N GLU A 117 -1.06 15.97 -0.85
CA GLU A 117 -2.46 15.85 -0.42
C GLU A 117 -2.64 15.69 1.10
N MET A 118 -1.57 15.43 1.88
CA MET A 118 -1.69 15.23 3.34
C MET A 118 -1.98 16.54 4.07
N SER A 119 -2.86 16.48 5.08
CA SER A 119 -3.26 17.65 5.86
C SER A 119 -2.20 18.08 6.87
N SER A 120 -1.44 17.11 7.38
CA SER A 120 -0.34 17.28 8.31
C SER A 120 0.84 16.45 7.82
N PRO A 121 1.80 17.07 7.09
CA PRO A 121 2.95 16.33 6.58
C PRO A 121 3.72 15.70 7.74
N PRO A 122 4.29 14.49 7.55
CA PRO A 122 4.96 13.76 8.61
C PRO A 122 6.12 14.57 9.21
N ALA A 123 6.34 14.41 10.52
CA ALA A 123 7.38 15.11 11.28
C ALA A 123 8.80 14.80 10.77
N ASN A 124 9.00 13.61 10.22
CA ASN A 124 10.19 13.25 9.46
C ASN A 124 9.86 13.46 7.98
N SER A 125 10.71 14.18 7.27
CA SER A 125 10.68 14.34 5.81
C SER A 125 10.13 13.10 5.10
N ARG A 126 9.20 13.29 4.17
CA ARG A 126 8.57 12.29 3.26
C ARG A 126 9.26 10.91 3.26
N SER A 127 8.89 10.05 4.21
CA SER A 127 9.70 8.88 4.60
C SER A 127 9.92 7.88 3.45
N ALA A 128 8.91 7.67 2.60
CA ALA A 128 9.00 6.79 1.44
C ALA A 128 9.98 7.32 0.37
N ILE A 129 10.00 8.64 0.18
CA ILE A 129 10.87 9.31 -0.80
C ILE A 129 12.31 9.31 -0.30
N GLU A 130 12.52 9.56 0.99
CA GLU A 130 13.83 9.51 1.62
C GLU A 130 14.44 8.10 1.58
N TYR A 131 13.62 7.07 1.82
CA TYR A 131 14.03 5.69 1.65
C TYR A 131 14.51 5.41 0.21
N LEU A 132 13.71 5.76 -0.79
CA LEU A 132 14.08 5.52 -2.20
C LEU A 132 15.34 6.29 -2.59
N SER A 133 15.46 7.55 -2.16
CA SER A 133 16.66 8.37 -2.34
C SER A 133 17.90 7.70 -1.73
N THR A 134 17.78 7.18 -0.51
CA THR A 134 18.86 6.46 0.18
C THR A 134 19.27 5.21 -0.59
N VAL A 135 18.31 4.42 -1.08
CA VAL A 135 18.59 3.21 -1.87
C VAL A 135 19.33 3.57 -3.16
N ILE A 136 18.91 4.63 -3.86
CA ILE A 136 19.58 5.13 -5.07
C ILE A 136 21.02 5.57 -4.76
N ASN A 137 21.21 6.37 -3.71
CA ASN A 137 22.54 6.88 -3.31
C ASN A 137 23.47 5.75 -2.86
N SER A 138 22.94 4.68 -2.27
CA SER A 138 23.72 3.49 -1.91
C SER A 138 24.11 2.62 -3.11
N GLY A 139 23.59 2.93 -4.32
CA GLY A 139 23.89 2.19 -5.54
C GLY A 139 23.26 0.80 -5.61
N ILE A 140 22.29 0.50 -4.74
CA ILE A 140 21.55 -0.77 -4.72
C ILE A 140 20.48 -0.73 -5.80
N ALA A 141 20.43 -1.75 -6.67
CA ALA A 141 19.46 -1.82 -7.75
C ALA A 141 18.03 -1.97 -7.22
N LEU A 142 17.14 -1.03 -7.59
CA LEU A 142 15.74 -1.03 -7.19
C LEU A 142 14.96 -2.19 -7.81
N ASP A 143 14.26 -2.92 -6.94
CA ASP A 143 13.37 -4.01 -7.27
C ASP A 143 11.98 -3.79 -6.64
N VAL A 144 11.04 -4.68 -6.96
CA VAL A 144 9.66 -4.55 -6.45
C VAL A 144 9.59 -4.60 -4.92
N THR A 145 10.56 -5.20 -4.23
CA THR A 145 10.56 -5.23 -2.76
C THR A 145 10.83 -3.85 -2.17
N HIS A 146 11.73 -3.08 -2.79
CA HIS A 146 11.99 -1.70 -2.42
C HIS A 146 10.77 -0.81 -2.67
N ALA A 147 10.09 -0.98 -3.81
CA ALA A 147 8.85 -0.26 -4.10
C ALA A 147 7.74 -0.60 -3.10
N ASN A 148 7.56 -1.88 -2.77
CA ASN A 148 6.59 -2.34 -1.78
C ASN A 148 6.90 -1.81 -0.38
N HIS A 149 8.18 -1.74 0.00
CA HIS A 149 8.59 -1.16 1.28
C HIS A 149 8.29 0.33 1.35
N ALA A 150 8.64 1.09 0.30
CA ALA A 150 8.34 2.52 0.22
C ALA A 150 6.82 2.77 0.26
N GLN A 151 6.02 1.95 -0.41
CA GLN A 151 4.56 2.06 -0.35
C GLN A 151 4.00 1.76 1.06
N LYS A 152 4.60 0.82 1.81
CA LYS A 152 4.21 0.57 3.21
C LYS A 152 4.51 1.77 4.10
N LEU A 153 5.66 2.42 3.91
CA LEU A 153 6.02 3.64 4.62
C LEU A 153 5.01 4.77 4.34
N LEU A 154 4.65 4.96 3.07
CA LEU A 154 3.65 5.95 2.68
C LEU A 154 2.28 5.68 3.32
N ARG A 155 1.81 4.42 3.32
CA ARG A 155 0.55 4.05 3.99
C ARG A 155 0.59 4.30 5.50
N HIS A 156 1.73 4.08 6.13
CA HIS A 156 1.91 4.39 7.54
C HIS A 156 1.79 5.90 7.80
N ASP A 157 2.43 6.72 6.96
CA ASP A 157 2.36 8.18 7.05
C ASP A 157 0.94 8.70 6.83
N ILE A 158 0.22 8.19 5.82
CA ILE A 158 -1.20 8.53 5.58
C ILE A 158 -2.06 8.20 6.81
N LYS A 159 -1.85 7.02 7.41
CA LYS A 159 -2.61 6.61 8.60
C LYS A 159 -2.29 7.48 9.81
N ALA A 160 -1.04 7.93 9.94
CA ALA A 160 -0.64 8.86 10.99
C ALA A 160 -1.28 10.25 10.79
N ASP A 161 -1.31 10.75 9.55
CA ASP A 161 -2.00 12.00 9.19
C ASP A 161 -3.50 11.92 9.52
N GLU A 162 -4.18 10.84 9.11
CA GLU A 162 -5.59 10.64 9.41
C GLU A 162 -5.86 10.60 10.93
N LEU A 163 -4.99 9.94 11.70
CA LEU A 163 -5.11 9.89 13.15
C LEU A 163 -4.89 11.28 13.77
N ASN A 164 -3.94 12.05 13.26
CA ASN A 164 -3.65 13.41 13.71
C ASN A 164 -4.81 14.38 13.37
N ALA A 165 -5.40 14.26 12.18
CA ALA A 165 -6.57 15.03 11.80
C ALA A 165 -7.77 14.71 12.72
N ARG A 166 -7.99 13.43 13.03
CA ARG A 166 -9.03 13.00 13.97
C ARG A 166 -8.78 13.49 15.40
N SER A 167 -7.53 13.46 15.87
CA SER A 167 -7.18 13.93 17.22
C SER A 167 -7.31 15.45 17.34
N ALA A 168 -6.92 16.20 16.30
CA ALA A 168 -7.11 17.65 16.23
C ALA A 168 -8.60 18.03 16.26
N ASN A 169 -9.44 17.33 15.48
CA ASN A 169 -10.90 17.53 15.51
C ASN A 169 -11.50 17.21 16.90
N ALA A 170 -11.06 16.12 17.54
CA ALA A 170 -11.50 15.77 18.89
C ALA A 170 -11.08 16.83 19.93
N ALA A 171 -9.86 17.35 19.84
CA ALA A 171 -9.37 18.41 20.71
C ALA A 171 -10.16 19.72 20.54
N ASP A 172 -10.49 20.09 19.29
CA ASP A 172 -11.32 21.27 19.02
C ASP A 172 -12.74 21.13 19.60
N VAL A 173 -13.35 19.94 19.45
CA VAL A 173 -14.66 19.65 20.05
C VAL A 173 -14.61 19.74 21.58
N LEU A 174 -13.59 19.18 22.23
CA LEU A 174 -13.41 19.27 23.68
C LEU A 174 -13.19 20.71 24.15
N LEU A 175 -12.42 21.51 23.41
CA LEU A 175 -12.24 22.94 23.69
C LEU A 175 -13.54 23.71 23.54
N LYS A 176 -14.34 23.40 22.51
CA LYS A 176 -15.65 24.03 22.32
C LYS A 176 -16.63 23.67 23.42
N THR A 177 -16.69 22.39 23.81
CA THR A 177 -17.55 21.91 24.90
C THR A 177 -17.12 22.50 26.25
N SER A 178 -15.82 22.55 26.56
CA SER A 178 -15.33 23.17 27.80
C SER A 178 -15.64 24.67 27.86
N ARG A 179 -15.55 25.40 26.74
CA ARG A 179 -15.98 26.80 26.66
C ARG A 179 -17.48 26.96 26.90
N LEU A 180 -18.32 26.07 26.34
CA LEU A 180 -19.77 26.10 26.55
C LEU A 180 -20.15 25.82 28.02
N ILE A 181 -19.46 24.88 28.67
CA ILE A 181 -19.66 24.60 30.10
C ILE A 181 -19.25 25.82 30.94
N ASN A 182 -18.12 26.46 30.62
CA ASN A 182 -17.62 27.61 31.38
C ASN A 182 -18.51 28.87 31.24
N VAL A 183 -19.18 29.03 30.09
CA VAL A 183 -20.18 30.10 29.87
C VAL A 183 -21.50 29.77 30.59
N SER A 184 -21.88 28.50 30.70
CA SER A 184 -23.07 28.08 31.46
C SER A 184 -22.91 28.19 32.98
N SER A 185 -21.69 28.24 33.50
CA SER A 185 -21.39 28.38 34.93
C SER A 185 -21.23 29.83 35.40
N GLN A 186 -21.53 30.82 34.57
CA GLN A 186 -21.52 32.23 34.96
C GLN A 186 -22.79 32.52 35.79
N PRO A 187 -22.69 32.91 37.08
CA PRO A 187 -23.86 33.06 37.94
C PRO A 187 -24.74 34.20 37.44
N GLN A 188 -26.01 33.92 37.19
CA GLN A 188 -27.05 34.94 37.07
C GLN A 188 -27.03 35.80 38.34
N ALA A 189 -26.61 37.06 38.19
CA ALA A 189 -26.75 38.05 39.23
C ALA A 189 -28.22 38.49 39.38
N ASN A 190 -28.61 38.74 40.64
CA ASN A 190 -29.91 39.19 41.19
C ASN A 190 -30.97 38.07 41.35
N HIS A 191 -31.61 37.88 42.51
CA HIS A 191 -32.08 38.85 43.52
C HIS A 191 -32.21 38.18 44.91
N ASP A 192 -32.30 39.02 45.95
CA ASP A 192 -32.38 38.78 47.39
C ASP A 192 -33.28 37.63 47.92
N MET A 193 -32.83 36.91 48.96
CA MET A 193 -33.41 36.94 50.31
C MET A 193 -32.79 35.88 51.25
N ASN A 194 -32.49 36.31 52.48
CA ASN A 194 -32.40 35.58 53.76
C ASN A 194 -32.60 34.05 53.74
N ILE A 195 -31.72 33.31 54.43
CA ILE A 195 -32.05 32.49 55.61
C ILE A 195 -30.76 31.99 56.29
N SER A 196 -30.60 32.44 57.53
CA SER A 196 -29.96 31.88 58.73
C SER A 196 -28.91 30.77 58.66
N GLU A 197 -27.74 31.11 59.22
CA GLU A 197 -27.00 30.40 60.28
C GLU A 197 -27.50 28.97 60.64
N VAL A 198 -26.69 27.95 60.33
CA VAL A 198 -26.52 26.77 61.20
C VAL A 198 -25.05 26.34 61.20
N SER A 199 -24.46 26.48 62.37
CA SER A 199 -23.23 25.92 62.89
C SER A 199 -23.02 24.43 62.56
N GLY A 200 -21.81 24.08 62.15
CA GLY A 200 -21.39 22.68 61.97
C GLY A 200 -19.89 22.54 61.75
N LYS A 201 -19.12 22.56 62.84
CA LYS A 201 -17.73 22.05 62.88
C LYS A 201 -17.72 20.59 62.41
N ILE A 202 -16.68 20.17 61.67
CA ILE A 202 -15.93 18.89 61.82
C ILE A 202 -14.74 18.88 60.82
N PRO A 203 -13.61 18.23 61.14
CA PRO A 203 -12.26 18.78 60.92
C PRO A 203 -11.48 18.17 59.75
N LEU A 204 -10.40 18.88 59.38
CA LEU A 204 -9.28 18.35 58.60
C LEU A 204 -8.72 17.08 59.26
N VAL A 205 -8.68 15.97 58.51
CA VAL A 205 -7.79 14.84 58.80
C VAL A 205 -6.65 14.87 57.80
N ASN A 206 -5.50 15.34 58.28
CA ASN A 206 -4.20 15.14 57.70
C ASN A 206 -3.70 13.76 58.14
N LYS A 207 -3.29 12.89 57.21
CA LYS A 207 -2.56 11.66 57.52
C LYS A 207 -1.28 11.62 56.71
N THR A 208 -0.25 12.18 57.31
CA THR A 208 1.16 11.86 57.10
C THR A 208 1.57 10.78 58.10
N GLU A 209 2.58 9.99 57.71
CA GLU A 209 3.37 9.03 58.51
C GLU A 209 2.66 7.69 58.81
N THR A 210 3.26 6.52 58.55
CA THR A 210 4.68 6.11 58.60
C THR A 210 5.02 5.07 57.54
#